data_AF-A0A0B1RY14-F1
#
_entry.id   AF-A0A0B1RY14-F1
#
_cell.length_a   1.000
_cell.length_b   1.000
_cell.length_c   1.000
_cell.angle_alpha   90.00
_cell.angle_beta   90.00
_cell.angle_gamma   90.00
#
_symmetry.space_group_name_H-M   'P 1'
#
loop_
_entity.id
_entity.type
_entity.pdbx_description
1 polymer ?
#
loop_
_entity_poly.entity_id
_entity_poly.type
_entity_poly.pdbx_seq_one_letter_code
_entity_poly.pdbx_strand_id
1 'polypeptide(L)'
;MKSLLILYGSETGTAEDVAESLWKEARLLDVPARLYGVDDYTMDNLPTEHVVVFVVATTGQGEIPPNMRNGWKRLLRRSLSSTWLEKVHFAVLGLGDSSYQKYNYASKKVYRRLLQLGGECLLNIGLADDQHEIGIDGAIIPWKKEFWEKLRKDRLFENMKSDIDPNTVLPPKYNLIYEDAASTNGKSLEPDQYQEVTVVSNKRVTAEDHFQ
;
A
#
# COMPACT_ATOMS: atom_id res chain seq x y z
N MET A 1 11.54 15.34 6.58
CA MET A 1 10.16 15.62 6.13
C MET A 1 9.31 14.42 6.54
N LYS A 2 8.14 14.63 7.17
CA LYS A 2 7.27 13.52 7.58
C LYS A 2 6.64 12.90 6.34
N SER A 3 6.68 11.58 6.22
CA SER A 3 6.07 10.84 5.11
C SER A 3 5.07 9.81 5.62
N LEU A 4 4.04 9.53 4.84
CA LEU A 4 3.17 8.38 5.00
C LEU A 4 3.93 7.11 4.58
N LEU A 5 4.09 6.16 5.50
CA LEU A 5 4.63 4.84 5.17
C LEU A 5 3.46 3.89 4.89
N ILE A 6 3.45 3.28 3.70
CA ILE A 6 2.47 2.26 3.32
C ILE A 6 3.22 0.93 3.20
N LEU A 7 2.79 -0.06 3.97
CA LEU A 7 3.36 -1.41 3.97
C LEU A 7 2.29 -2.40 3.52
N TYR A 8 2.63 -3.29 2.59
CA TYR A 8 1.69 -4.30 2.12
C TYR A 8 2.17 -5.74 2.37
N GLY A 9 1.21 -6.59 2.71
CA GLY A 9 1.34 -8.05 2.73
C GLY A 9 0.40 -8.64 1.70
N SER A 10 0.94 -9.29 0.66
CA SER A 10 0.21 -9.81 -0.49
C SER A 10 0.78 -11.16 -0.92
N GLU A 11 -0.07 -12.02 -1.49
CA GLU A 11 0.35 -13.27 -2.13
C GLU A 11 0.15 -13.21 -3.65
N THR A 12 -1.01 -12.72 -4.11
CA THR A 12 -1.40 -12.68 -5.52
C THR A 12 -1.50 -11.27 -6.10
N GLY A 13 -1.00 -10.26 -5.40
CA GLY A 13 -0.96 -8.86 -5.89
C GLY A 13 -2.13 -7.96 -5.47
N THR A 14 -3.29 -8.49 -5.05
CA THR A 14 -4.46 -7.64 -4.73
C THR A 14 -4.20 -6.59 -3.64
N ALA A 15 -3.52 -6.97 -2.55
CA ALA A 15 -3.18 -6.02 -1.48
C ALA A 15 -2.08 -5.02 -1.90
N GLU A 16 -1.24 -5.41 -2.85
CA GLU A 16 -0.23 -4.53 -3.44
C GLU A 16 -0.89 -3.47 -4.33
N ASP A 17 -1.82 -3.84 -5.20
CA ASP A 17 -2.57 -2.90 -6.04
C ASP A 17 -3.36 -1.88 -5.20
N VAL A 18 -3.99 -2.33 -4.11
CA VAL A 18 -4.69 -1.45 -3.17
C VAL A 18 -3.72 -0.49 -2.48
N ALA A 19 -2.54 -0.97 -2.08
CA ALA A 19 -1.51 -0.14 -1.48
C ALA A 19 -0.90 0.86 -2.48
N GLU A 20 -0.69 0.46 -3.74
CA GLU A 20 -0.30 1.35 -4.83
C GLU A 20 -1.36 2.42 -5.09
N SER A 21 -2.64 2.05 -5.03
CA SER A 21 -3.75 2.99 -5.19
C SER A 21 -3.76 4.04 -4.08
N LEU A 22 -3.58 3.63 -2.81
CA LEU A 22 -3.39 4.55 -1.68
C LEU A 22 -2.17 5.46 -1.87
N TRP A 23 -1.06 4.92 -2.36
CA TRP A 23 0.15 5.68 -2.62
C TRP A 23 -0.04 6.74 -3.73
N LYS A 24 -0.77 6.40 -4.81
CA LYS A 24 -1.14 7.33 -5.88
C LYS A 24 -2.04 8.45 -5.35
N GLU A 25 -3.04 8.13 -4.55
CA GLU A 25 -3.90 9.10 -3.88
C GLU A 25 -3.11 10.05 -2.97
N ALA A 26 -2.17 9.52 -2.18
CA ALA A 26 -1.28 10.34 -1.34
C ALA A 26 -0.53 11.40 -2.17
N ARG A 27 0.01 11.01 -3.32
CA ARG A 27 0.72 11.94 -4.23
C ARG A 27 -0.18 13.01 -4.81
N LEU A 28 -1.41 12.64 -5.20
CA LEU A 28 -2.40 13.60 -5.70
C LEU A 28 -2.81 14.61 -4.62
N LEU A 29 -2.78 14.19 -3.36
CA LEU A 29 -3.06 15.01 -2.18
C LEU A 29 -1.84 15.77 -1.64
N ASP A 30 -0.70 15.77 -2.34
CA ASP A 30 0.58 16.35 -1.90
C ASP A 30 1.10 15.81 -0.55
N VAL A 31 0.75 14.57 -0.21
CA VAL A 31 1.27 13.83 0.95
C VAL A 31 2.50 13.04 0.52
N PRO A 32 3.71 13.33 1.06
CA PRO A 32 4.90 12.52 0.78
C PRO A 32 4.66 11.08 1.26
N ALA A 33 4.77 10.11 0.35
CA ALA A 33 4.45 8.71 0.67
C ALA A 33 5.51 7.75 0.14
N ARG A 34 5.77 6.69 0.92
CA ARG A 34 6.64 5.57 0.55
C ARG A 34 5.84 4.27 0.63
N LEU A 35 6.14 3.35 -0.28
CA LEU A 35 5.45 2.06 -0.42
C LEU A 35 6.48 0.94 -0.42
N TYR A 36 6.26 -0.09 0.41
CA TYR A 36 7.11 -1.28 0.48
C TYR A 36 6.30 -2.53 0.75
N GLY A 37 6.75 -3.68 0.24
CA GLY A 37 6.41 -4.96 0.86
C GLY A 37 6.90 -4.96 2.30
N VAL A 38 6.16 -5.60 3.21
CA VAL A 38 6.54 -5.57 4.64
C VAL A 38 7.95 -6.11 4.87
N ASP A 39 8.34 -7.18 4.17
CA ASP A 39 9.67 -7.78 4.31
C ASP A 39 10.78 -6.97 3.59
N ASP A 40 10.43 -6.04 2.69
CA ASP A 40 11.37 -5.12 2.04
C ASP A 40 11.67 -3.89 2.91
N TYR A 41 10.88 -3.67 3.98
CA TYR A 41 11.06 -2.57 4.91
C TYR A 41 11.83 -3.00 6.16
N THR A 42 12.76 -2.16 6.61
CA THR A 42 13.50 -2.40 7.86
C THR A 42 12.60 -2.11 9.07
N MET A 43 11.90 -3.14 9.56
CA MET A 43 10.90 -3.03 10.65
C MET A 43 11.43 -2.42 11.95
N ASP A 44 12.73 -2.51 12.22
CA ASP A 44 13.34 -1.89 13.41
C ASP A 44 13.28 -0.34 13.34
N ASN A 45 13.05 0.25 12.16
CA ASN A 45 12.84 1.69 11.96
C ASN A 45 11.38 2.15 12.20
N LEU A 46 10.43 1.22 12.38
CA LEU A 46 9.00 1.56 12.52
C LEU A 46 8.69 2.61 13.62
N PRO A 47 9.36 2.63 14.79
CA PRO A 47 9.14 3.66 15.81
C PRO A 47 9.55 5.08 15.41
N THR A 48 10.35 5.22 14.34
CA THR A 48 10.78 6.52 13.82
C THR A 48 9.78 7.13 12.85
N GLU A 49 8.79 6.34 12.44
CA GLU A 49 7.74 6.77 11.51
C GLU A 49 6.66 7.57 12.23
N HIS A 50 5.97 8.42 11.47
CA HIS A 50 4.89 9.24 12.01
C HIS A 50 3.52 8.64 11.73
N VAL A 51 3.27 8.24 10.48
CA VAL A 51 2.02 7.61 10.05
C VAL A 51 2.34 6.36 9.25
N VAL A 52 1.78 5.23 9.64
CA VAL A 52 1.97 3.94 8.97
C VAL A 52 0.64 3.29 8.62
N VAL A 53 0.46 2.85 7.38
CA VAL A 53 -0.69 2.07 6.94
C VAL A 53 -0.24 0.67 6.57
N PHE A 54 -0.89 -0.35 7.13
CA PHE A 54 -0.72 -1.74 6.71
C PHE A 54 -1.88 -2.17 5.82
N VAL A 55 -1.58 -2.62 4.60
CA VAL A 55 -2.56 -3.23 3.68
C VAL A 55 -2.27 -4.73 3.61
N VAL A 56 -3.12 -5.56 4.20
CA VAL A 56 -2.77 -6.96 4.48
C VAL A 56 -3.86 -7.91 3.98
N ALA A 57 -3.51 -8.73 3.01
CA ALA A 57 -4.32 -9.88 2.61
C ALA A 57 -4.24 -11.01 3.65
N THR A 58 -5.29 -11.81 3.73
CA THR A 58 -5.28 -13.07 4.50
C THR A 58 -5.17 -14.24 3.53
N THR A 59 -4.16 -15.10 3.72
CA THR A 59 -3.88 -16.20 2.79
C THR A 59 -4.36 -17.55 3.32
N GLY A 60 -4.77 -18.45 2.42
CA GLY A 60 -5.15 -19.82 2.71
C GLY A 60 -5.98 -20.00 3.99
N GLN A 61 -5.41 -20.67 4.99
CA GLN A 61 -6.06 -20.98 6.27
C GLN A 61 -5.81 -19.89 7.33
N GLY A 62 -5.94 -18.62 6.96
CA GLY A 62 -5.75 -17.48 7.86
C GLY A 62 -4.28 -17.14 8.14
N GLU A 63 -3.40 -17.41 7.18
CA GLU A 63 -1.98 -17.18 7.29
C GLU A 63 -1.58 -15.76 6.92
N ILE A 64 -0.35 -15.40 7.32
CA ILE A 64 0.30 -14.14 6.95
C ILE A 64 0.90 -14.31 5.54
N PRO A 65 0.70 -13.33 4.64
CA PRO A 65 1.25 -13.36 3.29
C PRO A 65 2.77 -13.60 3.27
N PRO A 66 3.31 -14.33 2.27
CA PRO A 66 4.72 -14.68 2.20
C PRO A 66 5.67 -13.47 2.34
N ASN A 67 5.39 -12.37 1.64
CA ASN A 67 6.18 -11.12 1.64
C ASN A 67 6.07 -10.28 2.94
N MET A 68 5.44 -10.83 3.99
CA MET A 68 5.25 -10.20 5.30
C MET A 68 5.70 -11.09 6.46
N ARG A 69 6.09 -12.34 6.19
CA ARG A 69 6.34 -13.34 7.25
C ARG A 69 7.49 -12.93 8.16
N ASN A 70 8.55 -12.33 7.63
CA ASN A 70 9.72 -11.94 8.43
C ASN A 70 9.42 -10.70 9.27
N GLY A 71 8.79 -9.69 8.69
CA GLY A 71 8.36 -8.49 9.40
C GLY A 71 7.33 -8.80 10.48
N TRP A 72 6.40 -9.73 10.22
CA TRP A 72 5.46 -10.21 11.23
C TRP A 72 6.16 -10.91 12.41
N LYS A 73 7.10 -11.81 12.15
CA LYS A 73 7.93 -12.43 13.21
C LYS A 73 8.66 -11.37 14.04
N ARG A 74 9.09 -10.28 13.40
CA ARG A 74 9.74 -9.15 14.07
C ARG A 74 8.82 -8.44 15.04
N LEU A 75 7.60 -8.12 14.61
CA LEU A 75 6.58 -7.50 15.44
C LEU A 75 6.18 -8.37 16.64
N LEU A 76 6.31 -9.69 16.54
CA LEU A 76 6.01 -10.63 17.63
C LEU A 76 7.13 -10.80 18.68
N ARG A 77 8.27 -10.13 18.53
CA ARG A 77 9.38 -10.25 19.49
C ARG A 77 8.96 -9.77 20.88
N ARG A 78 9.24 -10.59 21.89
CA ARG A 78 8.98 -10.29 23.31
C ARG A 78 9.82 -9.13 23.86
N SER A 79 10.93 -8.81 23.21
CA SER A 79 11.80 -7.69 23.56
C SER A 79 11.21 -6.33 23.24
N LEU A 80 10.15 -6.26 22.42
CA LEU A 80 9.47 -5.00 22.09
C LEU A 80 8.58 -4.59 23.26
N SER A 81 8.75 -3.36 23.76
CA SER A 81 7.93 -2.80 24.82
C SER A 81 6.50 -2.51 24.33
N SER A 82 5.57 -2.37 25.27
CA SER A 82 4.20 -1.93 24.98
C SER A 82 4.09 -0.46 24.58
N THR A 83 5.19 0.28 24.60
CA THR A 83 5.30 1.69 24.21
C THR A 83 6.16 1.86 22.96
N TRP A 84 6.55 0.76 22.30
CA TRP A 84 7.48 0.78 21.18
C TRP A 84 6.99 1.63 20.00
N LEU A 85 5.67 1.78 19.84
CA LEU A 85 5.02 2.59 18.80
C LEU A 85 4.23 3.78 19.37
N GLU A 86 4.53 4.25 20.58
CA GLU A 86 3.74 5.29 21.28
C GLU A 86 3.58 6.62 20.49
N LYS A 87 4.47 6.89 19.53
CA LYS A 87 4.46 8.12 18.69
C LYS A 87 4.01 7.86 17.26
N VAL A 88 3.57 6.64 16.97
CA VAL A 88 3.23 6.19 15.61
C VAL A 88 1.73 6.13 15.49
N HIS A 89 1.18 6.95 14.61
CA HIS A 89 -0.20 6.79 14.16
C HIS A 89 -0.26 5.64 13.16
N PHE A 90 -1.21 4.73 13.32
CA PHE A 90 -1.36 3.61 12.39
C PHE A 90 -2.79 3.40 11.93
N ALA A 91 -2.91 2.76 10.77
CA ALA A 91 -4.15 2.23 10.25
C ALA A 91 -3.91 0.86 9.61
N VAL A 92 -4.94 0.02 9.56
CA VAL A 92 -4.87 -1.31 8.93
C VAL A 92 -6.07 -1.48 8.01
N LEU A 93 -5.79 -1.82 6.75
CA LEU A 93 -6.76 -2.24 5.76
C LEU A 93 -6.54 -3.72 5.47
N GLY A 94 -7.52 -4.53 5.82
CA GLY A 94 -7.51 -5.96 5.60
C GLY A 94 -8.25 -6.35 4.32
N LEU A 95 -7.67 -7.28 3.56
CA LEU A 95 -8.34 -7.96 2.46
C LEU A 95 -8.56 -9.42 2.85
N GLY A 96 -9.78 -9.91 2.62
CA GLY A 96 -10.13 -11.30 2.87
C GLY A 96 -11.46 -11.67 2.22
N ASP A 97 -11.93 -12.86 2.53
CA ASP A 97 -13.15 -13.44 1.99
C ASP A 97 -13.94 -14.07 3.15
N SER A 98 -15.18 -13.63 3.35
CA SER A 98 -16.04 -14.08 4.47
C SER A 98 -16.58 -15.51 4.31
N SER A 99 -16.43 -16.13 3.13
CA SER A 99 -16.69 -17.56 2.95
C SER A 99 -15.68 -18.43 3.71
N TYR A 100 -14.51 -17.88 4.04
CA TYR A 100 -13.49 -18.56 4.85
C TYR A 100 -13.72 -18.32 6.34
N GLN A 101 -13.57 -19.39 7.14
CA GLN A 101 -13.71 -19.34 8.60
C GLN A 101 -12.78 -18.28 9.25
N LYS A 102 -11.60 -18.08 8.68
CA LYS A 102 -10.60 -17.12 9.16
C LYS A 102 -10.62 -15.82 8.35
N TYR A 103 -11.81 -15.28 8.14
CA TYR A 103 -12.04 -13.99 7.50
C TYR A 103 -11.17 -12.87 8.08
N ASN A 104 -10.33 -12.26 7.24
CA ASN A 104 -9.45 -11.14 7.58
C ASN A 104 -8.53 -11.41 8.81
N TYR A 105 -8.16 -12.67 9.03
CA TYR A 105 -7.47 -13.06 10.27
C TYR A 105 -6.04 -12.49 10.36
N ALA A 106 -5.33 -12.36 9.24
CA ALA A 106 -4.00 -11.78 9.18
C ALA A 106 -4.00 -10.30 9.58
N SER A 107 -4.84 -9.49 8.93
CA SER A 107 -5.00 -8.06 9.21
C SER A 107 -5.48 -7.80 10.64
N LYS A 108 -6.43 -8.61 11.16
CA LYS A 108 -6.88 -8.55 12.56
C LYS A 108 -5.75 -8.81 13.57
N LYS A 109 -4.83 -9.75 13.27
CA LYS A 109 -3.65 -10.00 14.11
C LYS A 109 -2.70 -8.80 14.11
N VAL A 110 -2.42 -8.24 12.95
CA VAL A 110 -1.56 -7.06 12.78
C VAL A 110 -2.13 -5.89 13.57
N TYR A 111 -3.40 -5.57 13.37
CA TYR A 111 -4.10 -4.51 14.09
C TYR A 111 -3.99 -4.63 15.61
N ARG A 112 -4.31 -5.80 16.18
CA ARG A 112 -4.19 -6.03 17.62
C ARG A 112 -2.76 -5.89 18.11
N ARG A 113 -1.78 -6.34 17.32
CA ARG A 113 -0.37 -6.26 17.72
C ARG A 113 0.14 -4.83 17.72
N LEU A 114 -0.26 -4.00 16.77
CA LEU A 114 0.11 -2.57 16.74
C LEU A 114 -0.46 -1.83 17.95
N LEU A 115 -1.72 -2.11 18.33
CA LEU A 115 -2.30 -1.60 19.58
C LEU A 115 -1.51 -2.03 20.82
N GLN A 116 -1.13 -3.32 20.92
CA GLN A 116 -0.35 -3.84 22.05
C GLN A 116 1.05 -3.20 22.16
N LEU A 117 1.59 -2.71 21.05
CA LEU A 117 2.89 -2.03 20.99
C LEU A 117 2.77 -0.52 21.25
N GLY A 118 1.56 -0.02 21.55
CA GLY A 118 1.33 1.37 21.92
C GLY A 118 1.01 2.30 20.76
N GLY A 119 0.82 1.77 19.55
CA GLY A 119 0.46 2.58 18.39
C GLY A 119 -0.88 3.31 18.57
N GLU A 120 -0.97 4.53 18.04
CA GLU A 120 -2.22 5.30 18.04
C GLU A 120 -3.04 4.95 16.80
N CYS A 121 -4.18 4.29 17.01
CA CYS A 121 -5.05 3.90 15.91
C CYS A 121 -5.82 5.11 15.35
N LEU A 122 -5.70 5.37 14.04
CA LEU A 122 -6.37 6.50 13.38
C LEU A 122 -7.86 6.27 13.18
N LEU A 123 -8.23 5.07 12.75
CA LEU A 123 -9.59 4.66 12.43
C LEU A 123 -9.73 3.15 12.56
N ASN A 124 -10.97 2.67 12.59
CA ASN A 124 -11.22 1.23 12.69
C ASN A 124 -10.58 0.46 11.53
N ILE A 125 -10.19 -0.79 11.81
CA ILE A 125 -9.65 -1.70 10.80
C ILE A 125 -10.65 -1.83 9.63
N GLY A 126 -10.18 -1.61 8.41
CA GLY A 126 -10.95 -1.88 7.19
C GLY A 126 -11.00 -3.39 6.96
N LEU A 127 -12.18 -3.93 6.70
CA LEU A 127 -12.38 -5.36 6.47
C LEU A 127 -13.02 -5.54 5.10
N ALA A 128 -12.19 -5.56 4.06
CA ALA A 128 -12.63 -5.82 2.70
C ALA A 128 -12.95 -7.31 2.51
N ASP A 129 -14.01 -7.55 1.74
CA ASP A 129 -14.62 -8.86 1.57
C ASP A 129 -14.87 -9.15 0.09
N ASP A 130 -14.25 -10.21 -0.44
CA ASP A 130 -14.50 -10.68 -1.81
C ASP A 130 -15.96 -11.12 -2.03
N GLN A 131 -16.70 -11.48 -0.96
CA GLN A 131 -18.10 -11.91 -1.04
C GLN A 131 -19.10 -10.74 -1.08
N HIS A 132 -18.64 -9.50 -0.91
CA HIS A 132 -19.52 -8.34 -0.98
C HIS A 132 -20.04 -8.14 -2.42
N GLU A 133 -21.22 -7.55 -2.61
CA GLU A 133 -21.86 -7.39 -3.94
C GLU A 133 -21.01 -6.60 -4.94
N ILE A 134 -20.16 -5.70 -4.43
CA ILE A 134 -19.18 -4.93 -5.20
C ILE A 134 -17.73 -5.31 -4.86
N GLY A 135 -17.53 -6.53 -4.34
CA GLY A 135 -16.24 -7.06 -3.91
C GLY A 135 -15.56 -6.21 -2.85
N ILE A 136 -14.22 -6.25 -2.85
CA ILE A 136 -13.37 -5.55 -1.87
C ILE A 136 -13.64 -4.05 -1.78
N ASP A 137 -14.09 -3.42 -2.86
CA ASP A 137 -14.35 -1.99 -2.93
C ASP A 137 -15.44 -1.53 -1.97
N GLY A 138 -16.36 -2.44 -1.59
CA GLY A 138 -17.42 -2.19 -0.62
C GLY A 138 -16.92 -1.68 0.73
N ALA A 139 -15.74 -2.15 1.17
CA ALA A 139 -15.09 -1.65 2.38
C ALA A 139 -13.96 -0.67 2.07
N ILE A 140 -13.20 -0.88 0.99
CA ILE A 140 -12.01 -0.07 0.69
C ILE A 140 -12.37 1.39 0.43
N ILE A 141 -13.39 1.66 -0.39
CA ILE A 141 -13.78 3.03 -0.77
C ILE A 141 -14.19 3.87 0.46
N PRO A 142 -15.16 3.44 1.29
CA PRO A 142 -15.53 4.22 2.48
C PRO A 142 -14.37 4.32 3.48
N TRP A 143 -13.57 3.27 3.64
CA TRP A 143 -12.41 3.28 4.53
C TRP A 143 -11.35 4.30 4.10
N LYS A 144 -11.02 4.36 2.80
CA LYS A 144 -10.08 5.34 2.25
C LYS A 144 -10.57 6.77 2.49
N LYS A 145 -11.86 7.02 2.26
CA LYS A 145 -12.46 8.33 2.51
C LYS A 145 -12.29 8.75 3.97
N GLU A 146 -12.64 7.87 4.91
CA GLU A 146 -12.49 8.12 6.35
C GLU A 146 -11.01 8.33 6.72
N PHE A 147 -10.10 7.53 6.16
CA PHE A 147 -8.66 7.65 6.40
C PHE A 147 -8.13 9.04 6.00
N TRP A 148 -8.42 9.50 4.79
CA TRP A 148 -7.99 10.83 4.33
C TRP A 148 -8.63 11.96 5.13
N GLU A 149 -9.92 11.84 5.48
CA GLU A 149 -10.60 12.80 6.36
C GLU A 149 -9.95 12.90 7.74
N LYS A 150 -9.57 11.75 8.31
CA LYS A 150 -8.88 11.68 9.60
C LYS A 150 -7.51 12.34 9.55
N LEU A 151 -6.71 12.06 8.52
CA LEU A 151 -5.39 12.70 8.34
C LEU A 151 -5.50 14.24 8.24
N ARG A 152 -6.51 14.75 7.52
CA ARG A 152 -6.77 16.20 7.41
C ARG A 152 -7.19 16.80 8.75
N LYS A 153 -8.14 16.16 9.44
CA LYS A 153 -8.69 16.63 10.72
C LYS A 153 -7.60 16.74 11.78
N ASP A 154 -6.73 15.74 11.85
CA ASP A 154 -5.66 15.67 12.84
C ASP A 154 -4.40 16.47 12.41
N ARG A 155 -4.41 17.05 11.20
CA ARG A 155 -3.32 17.86 10.63
C ARG A 155 -1.96 17.13 10.67
N LEU A 156 -1.95 15.84 10.34
CA LEU A 156 -0.73 15.03 10.37
C LEU A 156 0.26 15.39 9.25
N PHE A 157 -0.22 16.06 8.21
CA PHE A 157 0.57 16.59 7.09
C PHE A 157 0.19 18.05 6.81
N GLU A 158 1.18 18.94 6.74
CA GLU A 158 0.96 20.40 6.65
C GLU A 158 0.43 20.85 5.27
N ASN A 159 0.91 20.22 4.19
CA ASN A 159 0.61 20.62 2.80
C ASN A 159 -0.42 19.72 2.12
N MET A 160 -1.21 18.95 2.89
CA MET A 160 -2.19 18.05 2.33
C MET A 160 -3.34 18.83 1.68
N LYS A 161 -3.61 18.57 0.40
CA LYS A 161 -4.76 19.15 -0.32
C LYS A 161 -6.09 18.66 0.28
N SER A 162 -7.14 19.48 0.15
CA SER A 162 -8.49 19.11 0.61
C SER A 162 -9.05 17.95 -0.21
N ASP A 163 -8.86 18.02 -1.53
CA ASP A 163 -9.48 17.11 -2.51
C ASP A 163 -8.50 16.76 -3.62
N ILE A 164 -8.76 15.63 -4.27
CA ILE A 164 -8.04 15.20 -5.46
C ILE A 164 -8.64 15.91 -6.66
N ASP A 165 -7.83 16.68 -7.40
CA ASP A 165 -8.25 17.26 -8.67
C ASP A 165 -8.30 16.16 -9.75
N PRO A 166 -9.48 15.89 -10.35
CA PRO A 166 -9.64 14.85 -11.36
C PRO A 166 -8.83 15.07 -12.63
N ASN A 167 -8.35 16.31 -12.89
CA ASN A 167 -7.52 16.63 -14.06
C ASN A 167 -6.02 16.46 -13.79
N THR A 168 -5.62 16.24 -12.53
CA THR A 168 -4.22 16.04 -12.20
C THR A 168 -3.78 14.64 -12.62
N VAL A 169 -2.83 14.57 -13.56
CA VAL A 169 -2.25 13.31 -14.05
C VAL A 169 -0.93 13.06 -13.34
N LEU A 170 -0.79 11.89 -12.71
CA LEU A 170 0.48 11.46 -12.14
C LEU A 170 1.47 11.13 -13.27
N PRO A 171 2.79 11.41 -13.08
CA PRO A 171 3.78 11.02 -14.07
C PRO A 171 3.77 9.50 -14.28
N PRO A 172 4.02 9.02 -15.50
CA PRO A 172 3.96 7.60 -15.83
C PRO A 172 4.99 6.80 -15.02
N LYS A 173 4.61 5.58 -14.62
CA LYS A 173 5.51 4.65 -13.91
C LYS A 173 6.66 4.17 -14.80
N TYR A 174 6.41 4.09 -16.10
CA TYR A 174 7.36 3.62 -17.10
C TYR A 174 7.50 4.68 -18.19
N ASN A 175 8.75 5.00 -18.54
CA ASN A 175 9.04 5.82 -19.72
C ASN A 175 9.45 4.86 -20.84
N LEU A 176 8.69 4.87 -21.93
CA LEU A 176 9.05 4.14 -23.14
C LEU A 176 9.97 5.04 -23.97
N ILE A 177 11.19 4.58 -24.21
CA ILE A 177 12.17 5.25 -25.07
C ILE A 177 12.34 4.37 -26.31
N TYR A 178 12.03 4.91 -27.48
CA TYR A 178 12.26 4.25 -28.77
C TYR A 178 13.68 4.58 -29.25
N GLU A 179 14.50 3.58 -29.56
CA GLU A 179 15.91 3.78 -29.98
C GLU A 179 16.07 4.33 -31.41
N ASP A 180 15.04 4.27 -32.26
CA ASP A 180 15.14 4.64 -33.69
C ASP A 180 14.61 6.04 -34.04
N ALA A 181 14.93 7.05 -33.22
CA ALA A 181 14.73 8.46 -33.59
C ALA A 181 15.84 9.02 -34.50
N ALA A 182 16.70 8.18 -35.09
CA ALA A 182 17.64 8.59 -36.14
C ALA A 182 17.11 8.39 -37.57
N SER A 183 15.95 7.76 -37.77
CA SER A 183 15.39 7.54 -39.11
C SER A 183 13.87 7.34 -39.11
N THR A 184 13.11 8.26 -38.53
CA THR A 184 11.71 8.42 -38.92
C THR A 184 11.41 9.90 -39.09
N ASN A 185 11.31 10.33 -40.35
CA ASN A 185 10.59 11.55 -40.70
C ASN A 185 9.27 11.56 -39.95
N GLY A 186 9.07 12.59 -39.11
CA GLY A 186 8.01 12.70 -38.11
C GLY A 186 6.67 12.14 -38.54
N LYS A 187 6.42 10.88 -38.18
CA LYS A 187 5.07 10.33 -38.08
C LYS A 187 4.70 10.38 -36.61
N SER A 188 3.83 11.34 -36.28
CA SER A 188 3.09 11.32 -35.02
C SER A 188 2.43 9.95 -34.86
N LEU A 189 2.64 9.32 -33.70
CA LEU A 189 1.93 8.11 -33.32
C LEU A 189 0.44 8.45 -33.21
N GLU A 190 -0.40 7.76 -34.00
CA GLU A 190 -1.85 7.88 -33.92
C GLU A 190 -2.33 7.25 -32.60
N PRO A 191 -3.13 7.95 -31.77
CA PRO A 191 -3.42 7.54 -30.40
C PRO A 191 -4.29 6.26 -30.27
N ASP A 192 -4.89 5.77 -31.35
CA ASP A 192 -5.95 4.73 -31.31
C ASP A 192 -5.61 3.40 -32.03
N GLN A 193 -4.33 3.11 -32.30
CA GLN A 193 -3.93 1.84 -32.91
C GLN A 193 -2.98 1.02 -32.01
N TYR A 194 -3.30 -0.26 -31.83
CA TYR A 194 -2.40 -1.22 -31.21
C TYR A 194 -1.19 -1.43 -32.12
N GLN A 195 0.01 -1.20 -31.58
CA GLN A 195 1.26 -1.44 -32.27
C GLN A 195 2.07 -2.50 -31.54
N GLU A 196 2.55 -3.49 -32.28
CA GLU A 196 3.45 -4.51 -31.78
C GLU A 196 4.85 -3.89 -31.62
N VAL A 197 5.39 -3.94 -30.40
CA VAL A 197 6.71 -3.41 -30.07
C VAL A 197 7.56 -4.49 -29.41
N THR A 198 8.85 -4.50 -29.69
CA THR A 198 9.80 -5.41 -29.06
C THR A 198 10.44 -4.74 -27.86
N VAL A 199 10.35 -5.37 -26.69
CA VAL A 199 11.03 -4.89 -25.48
C VAL A 199 12.53 -5.16 -25.61
N VAL A 200 13.32 -4.11 -25.88
CA VAL A 200 14.78 -4.20 -26.03
C VAL A 200 15.48 -4.37 -24.68
N SER A 201 14.97 -3.72 -23.63
CA SER A 201 15.46 -3.90 -22.26
C SER A 201 14.32 -3.82 -21.26
N ASN A 202 14.32 -4.72 -20.29
CA ASN A 202 13.46 -4.66 -19.12
C ASN A 202 14.37 -4.63 -17.89
N LYS A 203 14.53 -3.44 -17.30
CA LYS A 203 15.34 -3.28 -16.10
C LYS A 203 14.45 -3.51 -14.88
N ARG A 204 14.63 -4.67 -14.25
CA ARG A 204 13.95 -5.03 -12.99
C ARG A 204 14.20 -3.93 -11.94
N VAL A 205 13.13 -3.47 -11.29
CA VAL A 205 13.17 -2.50 -10.19
C VAL A 205 13.05 -3.18 -8.82
N THR A 206 12.55 -4.41 -8.78
CA THR A 206 12.48 -5.27 -7.59
C THR A 206 13.82 -5.94 -7.30
N ALA A 207 14.03 -6.36 -6.06
CA ALA A 207 15.23 -7.10 -5.65
C ALA A 207 15.35 -8.44 -6.42
N GLU A 208 16.58 -8.97 -6.56
CA GLU A 208 16.86 -10.20 -7.33
C GLU A 208 16.14 -11.44 -6.75
N ASP A 209 15.83 -11.43 -5.46
CA ASP A 209 15.15 -12.51 -4.73
C ASP A 209 13.61 -12.47 -4.83
N HIS A 210 13.03 -11.45 -5.47
CA HIS A 210 11.59 -11.38 -5.70
C HIS A 210 11.18 -12.31 -6.87
N PHE A 211 10.48 -13.40 -6.57
CA PHE A 211 9.88 -14.31 -7.56
C PHE A 211 8.39 -14.03 -7.72
N GLN A 212 7.95 -13.89 -8.98
CA GLN A 212 6.55 -13.91 -9.40
C GLN A 212 6.02 -15.35 -9.45
#